data_AF-A0A2P8AWU7-F1
#
_entry.id   AF-A0A2P8AWU7-F1
#
_cell.length_a   1.000
_cell.length_b   1.000
_cell.length_c   1.000
_cell.angle_alpha   90.00
_cell.angle_beta   90.00
_cell.angle_gamma   90.00
#
_symmetry.space_group_name_H-M   'P 1'
#
loop_
_entity.id
_entity.type
_entity.pdbx_description
1 polymer ?
#
loop_
_entity_poly.entity_id
_entity_poly.type
_entity_poly.pdbx_seq_one_letter_code
_entity_poly.pdbx_strand_id
1 'polypeptide(L)'
;MATIGNLRHRPARRLVQLYTGLALYGVSMALMIRSGLGLDPWDVFHQGLARQTHLSFGTVTIAVGALVLLLWIPLRQRPGLGTISNVVVIGLVVDATLAVLPPGDGLPVRATLLVSGIVANGAATGLYLGAGLGPGPRDGLMTGFTARRPRYSVRLVRTVIEVTVLSLGWLLGGTVGLGTVAYALAIGPLAQLFIPIFAVPARPAAEPVAACAPRAAGEAA
;
A
#
# COMPACT_ATOMS: atom_id res chain seq x y z
N MET A 1 8.52 18.56 -9.04
CA MET A 1 8.73 17.16 -9.52
C MET A 1 9.26 16.35 -8.35
N ALA A 2 8.38 15.64 -7.62
CA ALA A 2 8.75 14.96 -6.38
C ALA A 2 9.80 13.89 -6.67
N THR A 3 10.95 13.98 -6.00
CA THR A 3 12.09 13.08 -6.15
C THR A 3 11.75 11.70 -5.56
N ILE A 4 11.02 10.89 -6.32
CA ILE A 4 10.78 9.48 -6.03
C ILE A 4 12.15 8.78 -6.09
N GLY A 5 12.58 8.16 -4.99
CA GLY A 5 13.71 7.22 -5.00
C GLY A 5 15.10 7.81 -4.80
N ASN A 6 15.31 8.73 -3.85
CA ASN A 6 16.67 9.13 -3.49
C ASN A 6 17.26 8.19 -2.41
N LEU A 7 17.88 7.08 -2.82
CA LEU A 7 18.66 6.18 -1.96
C LEU A 7 19.92 6.85 -1.35
N ARG A 8 20.23 8.11 -1.70
CA ARG A 8 21.40 8.84 -1.21
C ARG A 8 21.43 9.08 0.30
N HIS A 9 20.31 8.94 1.02
CA HIS A 9 20.26 9.17 2.46
C HIS A 9 19.67 7.99 3.24
N ARG A 10 20.52 7.37 4.07
CA ARG A 10 20.23 6.18 4.90
C ARG A 10 19.62 5.02 4.07
N PRO A 11 20.28 4.57 2.98
CA PRO A 11 19.75 3.53 2.09
C PRO A 11 19.45 2.24 2.85
N ALA A 12 20.37 1.78 3.69
CA ALA A 12 20.19 0.56 4.48
C ALA A 12 18.93 0.63 5.37
N ARG A 13 18.74 1.74 6.11
CA ARG A 13 17.55 1.91 6.95
C ARG A 13 16.26 1.92 6.13
N ARG A 14 16.22 2.64 5.00
CA ARG A 14 15.03 2.70 4.14
C ARG A 14 14.72 1.36 3.48
N LEU A 15 15.73 0.62 3.04
CA LEU A 15 15.56 -0.70 2.44
C LEU A 15 15.12 -1.73 3.48
N VAL A 16 15.78 -1.79 4.64
CA VAL A 16 15.36 -2.68 5.74
C VAL A 16 13.92 -2.36 6.13
N GLN A 17 13.59 -1.09 6.36
CA GLN A 17 12.24 -0.68 6.72
C GLN A 17 11.20 -1.04 5.64
N LEU A 18 11.54 -0.85 4.35
CA LEU A 18 10.70 -1.26 3.23
C LEU A 18 10.46 -2.77 3.28
N TYR A 19 11.50 -3.60 3.25
CA TYR A 19 11.36 -5.05 3.16
C TYR A 19 10.73 -5.66 4.41
N THR A 20 11.01 -5.13 5.61
CA THR A 20 10.28 -5.50 6.83
C THR A 20 8.81 -5.15 6.72
N GLY A 21 8.48 -3.96 6.21
CA GLY A 21 7.10 -3.56 5.96
C GLY A 21 6.39 -4.46 4.96
N LEU A 22 7.03 -4.79 3.83
CA LEU A 22 6.45 -5.65 2.80
C LEU A 22 6.26 -7.10 3.28
N ALA A 23 7.22 -7.65 4.02
CA ALA A 23 7.09 -8.97 4.62
C ALA A 23 5.95 -9.01 5.66
N LEU A 24 5.89 -8.01 6.55
CA LEU A 24 4.79 -7.88 7.50
C LEU A 24 3.44 -7.73 6.81
N TYR A 25 3.40 -7.02 5.67
CA TYR A 25 2.18 -6.88 4.87
C TYR A 25 1.71 -8.24 4.34
N GLY A 26 2.58 -9.04 3.71
CA GLY A 26 2.24 -10.38 3.23
C GLY A 26 1.79 -11.31 4.36
N VAL A 27 2.46 -11.28 5.52
CA VAL A 27 2.04 -12.04 6.72
C VAL A 27 0.66 -11.59 7.18
N SER A 28 0.41 -10.29 7.26
CA SER A 28 -0.88 -9.73 7.68
C SER A 28 -2.05 -10.20 6.80
N MET A 29 -1.83 -10.26 5.48
CA MET A 29 -2.80 -10.77 4.52
C MET A 29 -3.09 -12.25 4.79
N ALA A 30 -2.05 -13.07 4.99
CA ALA A 30 -2.23 -14.49 5.29
C ALA A 30 -3.02 -14.72 6.60
N LEU A 31 -2.76 -13.92 7.65
CA LEU A 31 -3.53 -13.96 8.89
C LEU A 31 -5.02 -13.66 8.65
N MET A 32 -5.32 -12.60 7.89
CA MET A 32 -6.70 -12.25 7.53
C MET A 32 -7.37 -13.35 6.70
N ILE A 33 -6.66 -13.94 5.73
CA ILE A 33 -7.15 -15.07 4.92
C ILE A 33 -7.46 -16.28 5.80
N ARG A 34 -6.55 -16.67 6.70
CA ARG A 34 -6.75 -17.81 7.60
C ARG A 34 -7.83 -17.56 8.65
N SER A 35 -8.15 -16.30 8.96
CA SER A 35 -9.31 -15.99 9.79
C SER A 35 -10.63 -16.39 9.12
N GLY A 36 -10.73 -16.31 7.80
CA GLY A 36 -11.97 -16.55 7.06
C GLY A 36 -13.17 -15.70 7.50
N LEU A 37 -12.95 -14.58 8.22
CA LEU A 37 -14.02 -13.72 8.74
C LEU A 37 -14.35 -12.52 7.83
N GLY A 38 -13.60 -12.35 6.74
CA GLY A 38 -13.71 -11.24 5.81
C GLY A 38 -12.33 -10.67 5.49
N LEU A 39 -12.19 -10.13 4.28
CA LEU A 39 -10.96 -9.56 3.76
C LEU A 39 -11.13 -8.09 3.41
N ASP A 40 -10.01 -7.39 3.16
CA ASP A 40 -10.07 -6.05 2.59
C ASP A 40 -10.57 -6.08 1.12
N PRO A 41 -11.02 -4.94 0.55
CA PRO A 41 -11.58 -4.91 -0.80
C PRO A 41 -10.72 -5.55 -1.89
N TRP A 42 -9.41 -5.39 -1.82
CA TRP A 42 -8.50 -5.90 -2.85
C TRP A 42 -8.22 -7.38 -2.64
N ASP A 43 -8.12 -7.83 -1.39
CA ASP A 43 -7.94 -9.23 -1.05
C ASP A 43 -9.21 -10.05 -1.30
N VAL A 44 -10.40 -9.45 -1.18
CA VAL A 44 -11.65 -10.05 -1.68
C VAL A 44 -11.55 -10.29 -3.19
N PHE A 45 -11.02 -9.30 -3.95
CA PHE A 45 -10.81 -9.43 -5.39
C PHE A 45 -9.75 -10.48 -5.75
N HIS A 46 -8.58 -10.43 -5.12
CA HIS A 46 -7.51 -11.41 -5.31
C HIS A 46 -7.99 -12.82 -4.97
N GLN A 47 -8.72 -12.99 -3.86
CA GLN A 47 -9.26 -14.28 -3.48
C GLN A 47 -10.29 -14.79 -4.48
N GLY A 48 -11.21 -13.92 -4.93
CA GLY A 48 -12.20 -14.27 -5.95
C GLY A 48 -11.52 -14.74 -7.24
N LEU A 49 -10.53 -13.98 -7.73
CA LEU A 49 -9.82 -14.33 -8.95
C LEU A 49 -8.96 -15.61 -8.78
N ALA A 50 -8.34 -15.82 -7.61
CA ALA A 50 -7.61 -17.06 -7.31
C ALA A 50 -8.52 -18.29 -7.35
N ARG A 51 -9.76 -18.18 -6.85
CA ARG A 51 -10.76 -19.27 -6.93
C ARG A 51 -11.16 -19.59 -8.37
N GLN A 52 -11.28 -18.59 -9.23
CA GLN A 52 -11.68 -18.77 -10.64
C GLN A 52 -10.54 -19.25 -11.54
N THR A 53 -9.30 -18.84 -11.25
CA THR A 53 -8.12 -19.16 -12.07
C THR A 53 -7.36 -20.39 -11.57
N HIS A 54 -7.66 -20.89 -10.37
CA HIS A 54 -6.92 -21.94 -9.68
C HIS A 54 -5.44 -21.62 -9.45
N LEU A 55 -5.04 -20.35 -9.56
CA LEU A 55 -3.71 -19.86 -9.23
C LEU A 55 -3.60 -19.63 -7.72
N SER A 56 -2.36 -19.61 -7.20
CA SER A 56 -2.13 -19.24 -5.81
C SER A 56 -2.53 -17.78 -5.55
N PHE A 57 -2.90 -17.48 -4.30
CA PHE A 57 -3.31 -16.13 -3.91
C PHE A 57 -2.19 -15.11 -4.17
N GLY A 58 -0.94 -15.46 -3.85
CA GLY A 58 0.23 -14.64 -4.10
C GLY A 58 0.49 -14.39 -5.58
N THR A 59 0.34 -15.41 -6.43
CA THR A 59 0.47 -15.27 -7.90
C THR A 59 -0.56 -14.30 -8.45
N VAL A 60 -1.81 -14.41 -8.01
CA VAL A 60 -2.88 -13.49 -8.41
C VAL A 60 -2.59 -12.07 -7.93
N THR A 61 -2.11 -11.91 -6.70
CA THR A 61 -1.71 -10.61 -6.14
C THR A 61 -0.61 -9.97 -6.99
N ILE A 62 0.39 -10.75 -7.42
CA ILE A 62 1.47 -10.29 -8.31
C ILE A 62 0.92 -9.88 -9.67
N ALA A 63 0.08 -10.72 -10.28
CA ALA A 63 -0.49 -10.48 -11.60
C ALA A 63 -1.37 -9.23 -11.63
N VAL A 64 -2.26 -9.06 -10.65
CA VAL A 64 -3.11 -7.87 -10.51
C VAL A 64 -2.25 -6.64 -10.22
N GLY A 65 -1.26 -6.75 -9.34
CA GLY A 65 -0.31 -5.67 -9.07
C GLY A 65 0.43 -5.21 -10.32
N ALA A 66 0.92 -6.15 -11.14
CA ALA A 66 1.56 -5.87 -12.42
C ALA A 66 0.59 -5.19 -13.40
N LEU A 67 -0.65 -5.66 -13.49
CA LEU A 67 -1.68 -5.05 -14.32
C LEU A 67 -1.97 -3.60 -13.90
N VAL A 68 -2.08 -3.33 -12.59
CA VAL A 68 -2.27 -1.98 -12.06
C VAL A 68 -1.07 -1.08 -12.38
N LEU A 69 0.16 -1.61 -12.36
CA LEU A 69 1.35 -0.87 -12.79
C LEU A 69 1.35 -0.57 -14.29
N LEU A 70 0.80 -1.45 -15.13
CA LEU A 70 0.60 -1.15 -16.55
C LEU A 70 -0.40 0.00 -16.74
N LEU A 71 -1.43 0.08 -15.90
CA LEU A 71 -2.36 1.23 -15.89
C LEU A 71 -1.68 2.56 -15.48
N TRP A 72 -0.44 2.53 -14.95
CA TRP A 72 0.33 3.75 -14.71
C TRP A 72 1.01 4.31 -15.96
N ILE A 73 1.16 3.52 -17.04
CA ILE A 73 1.74 3.98 -18.30
C ILE A 73 1.00 5.24 -18.82
N PRO A 74 -0.34 5.26 -18.94
CA PRO A 74 -1.04 6.48 -19.31
C PRO A 74 -0.89 7.57 -18.24
N LEU A 75 -0.72 7.21 -16.96
CA LEU A 75 -0.48 8.14 -15.84
C LEU A 75 0.93 8.77 -15.82
N ARG A 76 1.85 8.34 -16.71
CA ARG A 76 3.25 8.82 -16.80
C ARG A 76 3.95 8.91 -15.43
N GLN A 77 3.54 8.06 -14.49
CA GLN A 77 4.20 7.93 -13.19
C GLN A 77 5.28 6.85 -13.31
N ARG A 78 6.48 7.16 -12.82
CA ARG A 78 7.59 6.19 -12.83
C ARG A 78 7.48 5.34 -11.55
N PRO A 79 7.28 4.01 -11.66
CA PRO A 79 7.28 3.14 -10.49
C PRO A 79 8.64 3.20 -9.80
N GLY A 80 8.64 3.33 -8.48
CA GLY A 80 9.86 3.26 -7.67
C GLY A 80 10.26 1.83 -7.37
N LEU A 81 11.45 1.64 -6.79
CA LEU A 81 11.89 0.33 -6.30
C LEU A 81 10.89 -0.25 -5.29
N GLY A 82 10.34 0.58 -4.41
CA GLY A 82 9.33 0.18 -3.44
C GLY A 82 8.05 -0.31 -4.09
N THR A 83 7.64 0.29 -5.22
CA THR A 83 6.44 -0.08 -5.96
C THR A 83 6.54 -1.48 -6.57
N ILE A 84 7.66 -1.78 -7.23
CA ILE A 84 7.89 -3.11 -7.84
C ILE A 84 8.10 -4.16 -6.74
N SER A 85 8.91 -3.82 -5.72
CA SER A 85 9.15 -4.72 -4.58
C SER A 85 7.85 -5.04 -3.85
N ASN A 86 6.94 -4.08 -3.71
CA ASN A 86 5.65 -4.28 -3.06
C ASN A 86 4.84 -5.39 -3.74
N VAL A 87 4.71 -5.35 -5.07
CA VAL A 87 4.00 -6.38 -5.83
C VAL A 87 4.62 -7.76 -5.62
N VAL A 88 5.93 -7.87 -5.82
CA VAL A 88 6.62 -9.16 -5.82
C VAL A 88 6.75 -9.74 -4.41
N VAL A 89 7.26 -8.96 -3.45
CA VAL A 89 7.54 -9.44 -2.10
C VAL A 89 6.26 -9.80 -1.36
N ILE A 90 5.21 -8.98 -1.47
CA ILE A 90 3.95 -9.27 -0.78
C ILE A 90 3.35 -10.58 -1.28
N GLY A 91 3.28 -10.77 -2.61
CA GLY A 91 2.76 -12.00 -3.21
C GLY A 91 3.53 -13.25 -2.80
N LEU A 92 4.87 -13.18 -2.80
CA LEU A 92 5.69 -14.31 -2.36
C LEU A 92 5.52 -14.60 -0.87
N VAL A 93 5.48 -13.57 -0.02
CA VAL A 93 5.37 -13.74 1.43
C VAL A 93 3.99 -14.23 1.84
N VAL A 94 2.91 -13.79 1.19
CA VAL A 94 1.56 -14.29 1.52
C VAL A 94 1.44 -15.79 1.20
N ASP A 95 1.95 -16.26 0.06
CA ASP A 95 1.95 -17.68 -0.28
C ASP A 95 2.83 -18.49 0.67
N ALA A 96 4.05 -18.01 0.96
CA ALA A 96 4.94 -18.67 1.91
C ALA A 96 4.32 -18.76 3.31
N THR A 97 3.64 -17.70 3.76
CA THR A 97 2.95 -17.69 5.06
C THR A 97 1.76 -18.62 5.06
N LEU A 98 0.95 -18.63 3.99
CA LEU A 98 -0.18 -19.55 3.86
C LEU A 98 0.26 -21.01 3.82
N ALA A 99 1.44 -21.32 3.26
CA ALA A 99 1.96 -22.68 3.24
C ALA A 99 2.25 -23.26 4.63
N VAL A 100 2.63 -22.40 5.60
CA VAL A 100 3.00 -22.83 6.96
C VAL A 100 1.94 -22.53 8.01
N LEU A 101 1.09 -21.53 7.78
CA LEU A 101 0.05 -21.11 8.71
C LEU A 101 -1.22 -21.93 8.45
N PRO A 102 -1.67 -22.78 9.38
CA PRO A 102 -2.91 -23.53 9.22
C PRO A 102 -4.16 -22.62 9.28
N PRO A 103 -5.34 -23.10 8.82
CA PRO A 103 -6.62 -22.46 9.10
C PRO A 103 -6.84 -22.26 10.60
N GLY A 104 -7.48 -21.14 10.98
CA GLY A 104 -7.85 -20.92 12.37
C GLY A 104 -9.06 -21.76 12.77
N ASP A 105 -8.90 -22.61 13.79
CA ASP A 105 -9.99 -23.42 14.35
C ASP A 105 -10.68 -22.70 15.51
N GLY A 106 -12.01 -22.61 15.42
CA GLY A 106 -12.83 -21.94 16.42
C GLY A 106 -12.84 -20.41 16.29
N LEU A 107 -13.93 -19.81 16.78
CA LEU A 107 -14.18 -18.37 16.65
C LEU A 107 -13.09 -17.49 17.33
N PRO A 108 -12.57 -17.83 18.53
CA PRO A 108 -11.55 -17.01 19.19
C PRO A 108 -10.22 -16.93 18.42
N VAL A 109 -9.76 -18.05 17.84
CA VAL A 109 -8.53 -18.08 17.03
C VAL A 109 -8.72 -17.25 15.78
N ARG A 110 -9.84 -17.43 15.08
CA ARG A 110 -10.18 -16.67 13.88
C ARG A 110 -10.27 -15.17 14.17
N ALA A 111 -10.89 -14.76 15.27
CA ALA A 111 -10.96 -13.37 15.70
C ALA A 111 -9.56 -12.81 15.99
N THR A 112 -8.71 -13.58 16.67
CA THR A 112 -7.33 -13.18 16.98
C THR A 112 -6.50 -13.01 15.71
N LEU A 113 -6.59 -13.95 14.76
CA LEU A 113 -5.95 -13.86 13.44
C LEU A 113 -6.43 -12.62 12.67
N LEU A 114 -7.73 -12.34 12.68
CA LEU A 114 -8.29 -11.16 12.01
C LEU A 114 -7.76 -9.87 12.63
N VAL A 115 -7.86 -9.71 13.95
CA VAL A 115 -7.45 -8.47 14.65
C VAL A 115 -5.94 -8.26 14.51
N SER A 116 -5.14 -9.30 14.74
CA SER A 116 -3.69 -9.23 14.55
C SER A 116 -3.33 -8.91 13.10
N GLY A 117 -4.01 -9.51 12.12
CA GLY A 117 -3.87 -9.21 10.70
C GLY A 117 -4.16 -7.74 10.38
N ILE A 118 -5.29 -7.19 10.83
CA ILE A 118 -5.65 -5.79 10.60
C ILE A 118 -4.61 -4.83 11.19
N VAL A 119 -4.18 -5.06 12.45
CA VAL A 119 -3.19 -4.21 13.12
C VAL A 119 -1.82 -4.31 12.44
N ALA A 120 -1.37 -5.52 12.13
CA ALA A 120 -0.13 -5.76 11.41
C ALA A 120 -0.15 -5.12 10.02
N ASN A 121 -1.29 -5.14 9.32
CA ASN A 121 -1.46 -4.52 8.02
C ASN A 121 -1.31 -2.99 8.10
N GLY A 122 -1.89 -2.37 9.12
CA GLY A 122 -1.71 -0.94 9.39
C GLY A 122 -0.24 -0.58 9.68
N ALA A 123 0.43 -1.37 10.53
CA ALA A 123 1.84 -1.16 10.85
C ALA A 123 2.76 -1.36 9.64
N ALA A 124 2.51 -2.41 8.85
CA ALA A 124 3.19 -2.70 7.59
C ALA A 124 3.04 -1.53 6.60
N THR A 125 1.83 -0.97 6.49
CA THR A 125 1.53 0.19 5.66
C THR A 125 2.37 1.39 6.06
N GLY A 126 2.46 1.69 7.37
CA GLY A 126 3.33 2.74 7.88
C GLY A 126 4.81 2.50 7.60
N LEU A 127 5.30 1.26 7.79
CA LEU A 127 6.69 0.88 7.53
C LEU A 127 7.08 1.10 6.06
N TYR A 128 6.33 0.54 5.12
CA TYR A 128 6.70 0.57 3.71
C TYR A 128 6.52 1.98 3.11
N LEU A 129 5.43 2.69 3.44
CA LEU A 129 5.22 4.07 2.97
C LEU A 129 6.24 5.02 3.62
N GLY A 130 6.51 4.84 4.91
CA GLY A 130 7.48 5.63 5.67
C GLY A 130 8.89 5.55 5.11
N ALA A 131 9.25 4.44 4.43
CA ALA A 131 10.54 4.28 3.76
C ALA A 131 10.73 5.25 2.58
N GLY A 132 9.65 5.78 1.99
CA GLY A 132 9.69 6.78 0.93
C GLY A 132 10.30 6.31 -0.40
N LEU A 133 10.25 5.00 -0.68
CA LEU A 133 10.85 4.38 -1.88
C LEU A 133 9.86 4.18 -3.04
N GLY A 134 8.68 4.78 -2.93
CA GLY A 134 7.59 4.71 -3.91
C GLY A 134 6.32 4.10 -3.30
N PRO A 135 5.13 4.59 -3.67
CA PRO A 135 3.86 4.05 -3.19
C PRO A 135 3.57 2.68 -3.82
N GLY A 136 2.66 1.91 -3.21
CA GLY A 136 2.14 0.69 -3.81
C GLY A 136 1.35 0.97 -5.10
N PRO A 137 1.15 -0.03 -5.98
CA PRO A 137 0.43 0.13 -7.26
C PRO A 137 -0.95 0.77 -7.09
N ARG A 138 -1.70 0.32 -6.07
CA ARG A 138 -3.02 0.83 -5.69
C ARG A 138 -2.96 2.31 -5.30
N ASP A 139 -2.02 2.69 -4.45
CA ASP A 139 -1.93 4.06 -3.92
C ASP A 139 -1.46 5.05 -4.99
N GLY A 140 -0.55 4.64 -5.87
CA GLY A 140 -0.15 5.48 -6.99
C GLY A 140 -1.20 5.56 -8.10
N LEU A 141 -2.09 4.57 -8.26
CA LEU A 141 -3.25 4.69 -9.15
C LEU A 141 -4.17 5.83 -8.68
N MET A 142 -4.48 5.88 -7.38
CA MET A 142 -5.35 6.92 -6.79
C MET A 142 -4.71 8.31 -6.86
N THR A 143 -3.47 8.43 -6.43
CA THR A 143 -2.75 9.71 -6.40
C THR A 143 -2.39 10.20 -7.81
N GLY A 144 -2.09 9.29 -8.74
CA GLY A 144 -1.85 9.62 -10.14
C GLY A 144 -3.09 10.08 -10.87
N PHE A 145 -4.23 9.43 -10.65
CA PHE A 145 -5.49 9.84 -11.25
C PHE A 145 -5.89 11.26 -10.79
N THR A 146 -5.83 11.51 -9.49
CA THR A 146 -6.18 12.81 -8.91
C THR A 146 -5.20 13.92 -9.31
N ALA A 147 -3.91 13.63 -9.39
CA ALA A 147 -2.91 14.59 -9.91
C ALA A 147 -3.19 15.03 -11.36
N ARG A 148 -3.79 14.14 -12.16
CA ARG A 148 -4.20 14.41 -13.56
C ARG A 148 -5.58 15.06 -13.65
N ARG A 149 -6.46 14.81 -12.68
CA ARG A 149 -7.83 15.31 -12.64
C ARG A 149 -8.11 15.96 -11.27
N PRO A 150 -7.64 17.20 -11.03
CA PRO A 150 -7.72 17.85 -9.71
C PRO A 150 -9.16 18.09 -9.21
N ARG A 151 -10.15 17.98 -10.11
CA ARG A 151 -11.58 18.14 -9.80
C ARG A 151 -12.15 16.99 -8.94
N TYR A 152 -11.49 15.83 -8.92
CA TYR A 152 -11.93 14.68 -8.14
C TYR A 152 -11.11 14.55 -6.85
N SER A 153 -11.79 14.37 -5.72
CA SER A 153 -11.11 14.16 -4.44
C SER A 153 -10.49 12.77 -4.35
N VAL A 154 -9.37 12.65 -3.62
CA VAL A 154 -8.72 11.35 -3.35
C VAL A 154 -9.68 10.39 -2.66
N ARG A 155 -10.54 10.91 -1.76
CA ARG A 155 -11.56 10.11 -1.07
C ARG A 155 -12.55 9.49 -2.06
N LEU A 156 -13.08 10.28 -3.00
CA LEU A 156 -14.06 9.78 -3.98
C LEU A 156 -13.44 8.69 -4.86
N VAL A 157 -12.25 8.95 -5.43
CA VAL A 157 -11.57 7.99 -6.31
C VAL A 157 -11.25 6.69 -5.56
N ARG A 158 -10.76 6.80 -4.32
CA ARG A 158 -10.52 5.66 -3.44
C ARG A 158 -11.79 4.85 -3.22
N THR A 159 -12.89 5.49 -2.82
CA THR A 159 -14.16 4.81 -2.56
C THR A 159 -14.70 4.11 -3.79
N VAL A 160 -14.69 4.75 -4.96
CA VAL A 160 -15.17 4.14 -6.20
C VAL A 160 -14.35 2.89 -6.56
N ILE A 161 -13.02 2.99 -6.50
CA ILE A 161 -12.13 1.87 -6.78
C ILE A 161 -12.37 0.74 -5.77
N GLU A 162 -12.36 1.05 -4.46
CA GLU A 162 -12.56 0.06 -3.39
C GLU A 162 -13.91 -0.65 -3.50
N VAL A 163 -14.99 0.09 -3.73
CA VAL A 163 -16.33 -0.51 -3.92
C VAL A 163 -16.34 -1.39 -5.17
N THR A 164 -15.74 -0.93 -6.27
CA THR A 164 -15.72 -1.69 -7.52
C THR A 164 -14.96 -3.01 -7.36
N VAL A 165 -13.74 -2.98 -6.80
CA VAL A 165 -12.95 -4.22 -6.60
C VAL A 165 -13.60 -5.13 -5.57
N LEU A 166 -14.19 -4.59 -4.50
CA LEU A 166 -14.93 -5.37 -3.51
C LEU A 166 -16.14 -6.07 -4.15
N SER A 167 -16.94 -5.35 -4.93
CA SER A 167 -18.11 -5.91 -5.62
C SER A 167 -17.71 -6.99 -6.62
N LEU A 168 -16.69 -6.73 -7.46
CA LEU A 168 -16.19 -7.71 -8.41
C LEU A 168 -15.64 -8.94 -7.68
N GLY A 169 -14.83 -8.75 -6.65
CA GLY A 169 -14.25 -9.84 -5.88
C GLY A 169 -15.32 -10.69 -5.21
N TRP A 170 -16.35 -10.05 -4.64
CA TRP A 170 -17.46 -10.76 -4.02
C TRP A 170 -18.24 -11.59 -5.02
N LEU A 171 -18.53 -11.04 -6.20
CA LEU A 171 -19.18 -11.76 -7.31
C LEU A 171 -18.34 -12.95 -7.80
N LEU A 172 -17.01 -12.83 -7.78
CA LEU A 172 -16.08 -13.92 -8.11
C LEU A 172 -15.93 -14.97 -7.00
N GLY A 173 -16.61 -14.78 -5.86
CA GLY A 173 -16.62 -15.70 -4.73
C GLY A 173 -15.60 -15.40 -3.64
N GLY A 174 -15.05 -14.18 -3.58
CA GLY A 174 -14.24 -13.71 -2.48
C GLY A 174 -15.02 -13.57 -1.17
N THR A 175 -14.34 -13.73 -0.03
CA THR A 175 -14.96 -13.74 1.29
C THR A 175 -15.17 -12.32 1.83
N VAL A 176 -16.43 -11.88 1.81
CA VAL A 176 -16.89 -10.67 2.49
C VAL A 176 -17.54 -11.05 3.83
N GLY A 177 -17.23 -10.31 4.90
CA GLY A 177 -17.80 -10.59 6.21
C GLY A 177 -17.54 -9.48 7.24
N LEU A 178 -17.69 -9.81 8.53
CA LEU A 178 -17.44 -8.88 9.63
C LEU A 178 -16.01 -8.32 9.62
N GLY A 179 -15.04 -9.13 9.17
CA GLY A 179 -13.65 -8.70 8.99
C GLY A 179 -13.48 -7.61 7.93
N THR A 180 -14.30 -7.62 6.88
CA THR A 180 -14.27 -6.57 5.84
C THR A 180 -14.74 -5.23 6.41
N VAL A 181 -15.81 -5.24 7.22
CA VAL A 181 -16.33 -4.05 7.91
C VAL A 181 -15.32 -3.56 8.94
N ALA A 182 -14.79 -4.46 9.77
CA ALA A 182 -13.77 -4.14 10.76
C ALA A 182 -12.53 -3.52 10.12
N TYR A 183 -12.04 -4.09 9.01
CA TYR A 183 -10.91 -3.54 8.26
C TYR A 183 -11.22 -2.14 7.73
N ALA A 184 -12.37 -1.93 7.09
CA ALA A 184 -12.76 -0.64 6.54
C ALA A 184 -12.80 0.47 7.60
N LEU A 185 -13.27 0.15 8.81
CA LEU A 185 -13.32 1.08 9.94
C LEU A 185 -11.94 1.31 10.60
N ALA A 186 -11.11 0.26 10.69
CA ALA A 186 -9.85 0.32 11.43
C ALA A 186 -8.67 0.84 10.60
N ILE A 187 -8.62 0.56 9.29
CA ILE A 187 -7.43 0.85 8.48
C ILE A 187 -7.12 2.35 8.39
N GLY A 188 -8.15 3.20 8.38
CA GLY A 188 -8.00 4.66 8.36
C GLY A 188 -7.25 5.18 9.60
N PRO A 189 -7.80 4.97 10.81
CA PRO A 189 -7.13 5.31 12.07
C PRO A 189 -5.74 4.67 12.23
N LEU A 190 -5.59 3.38 11.87
CA LEU A 190 -4.29 2.69 11.97
C LEU A 190 -3.24 3.32 11.03
N ALA A 191 -3.61 3.65 9.80
CA ALA A 191 -2.72 4.34 8.87
C ALA A 191 -2.33 5.74 9.40
N GLN A 192 -3.28 6.50 9.96
CA GLN A 192 -3.01 7.79 10.58
C GLN A 192 -2.06 7.69 11.77
N LEU A 193 -2.12 6.60 12.53
CA LEU A 193 -1.23 6.32 13.64
C LEU A 193 0.18 5.91 13.17
N PHE A 194 0.27 4.90 12.31
CA PHE A 194 1.55 4.27 11.98
C PHE A 194 2.39 5.02 10.94
N ILE A 195 1.76 5.74 10.00
CA ILE A 195 2.51 6.47 8.96
C ILE A 195 3.44 7.53 9.59
N PRO A 196 2.99 8.40 10.52
CA PRO A 196 3.89 9.37 11.17
C PRO A 196 4.97 8.69 12.02
N ILE A 197 4.64 7.61 12.73
CA ILE A 197 5.58 6.87 13.60
C ILE A 197 6.76 6.33 12.80
N PHE A 198 6.48 5.77 11.62
CA PHE A 198 7.51 5.15 10.77
C PHE A 198 8.04 6.09 9.69
N ALA A 199 7.56 7.33 9.59
CA ALA A 199 8.03 8.28 8.60
C ALA A 199 9.54 8.52 8.76
N VAL A 200 10.31 8.27 7.71
CA VAL A 200 11.71 8.71 7.67
C VAL A 200 11.72 10.17 7.23
N PRO A 201 12.17 11.13 8.07
CA PRO A 201 12.19 12.53 7.69
C PRO A 201 12.92 12.72 6.36
N ALA A 202 12.25 13.35 5.39
CA ALA A 202 12.96 13.97 4.29
C ALA A 202 13.78 15.13 4.88
N ARG A 203 14.99 15.37 4.37
CA ARG A 203 15.72 16.59 4.74
C ARG A 203 14.78 17.78 4.48
N PRO A 204 14.70 18.79 5.37
CA PRO A 204 14.10 20.05 5.01
C PRO A 204 14.72 20.45 3.67
N ALA A 205 13.89 20.74 2.65
CA ALA A 205 14.41 21.38 1.46
C ALA A 205 15.24 22.55 1.97
N ALA A 206 16.52 22.62 1.59
CA ALA A 206 17.35 23.77 1.94
C ALA A 206 16.50 25.00 1.65
N GLU A 207 16.30 25.84 2.68
CA GLU A 207 15.59 27.10 2.51
C GLU A 207 16.10 27.75 1.22
N PRO A 208 15.23 28.25 0.34
CA PRO A 208 15.69 28.99 -0.81
C PRO A 208 16.62 30.06 -0.27
N VAL A 209 17.91 29.94 -0.58
CA VAL A 209 18.91 30.95 -0.26
C VAL A 209 18.29 32.26 -0.69
N ALA A 210 17.92 33.09 0.29
CA ALA A 210 17.36 34.40 0.06
C ALA A 210 18.30 35.07 -0.95
N ALA A 211 17.78 35.34 -2.14
CA ALA A 211 18.55 35.92 -3.22
C ALA A 211 19.26 37.14 -2.64
N CYS A 212 20.60 37.10 -2.66
CA CYS A 212 21.43 38.25 -2.36
C CYS A 212 20.98 39.36 -3.31
N ALA A 213 20.24 40.33 -2.78
CA ALA A 213 19.81 41.49 -3.53
C ALA A 213 21.07 42.26 -3.94
N PRO A 214 21.28 42.57 -5.23
CA PRO A 214 22.35 43.47 -5.61
C PRO A 214 22.03 44.85 -5.01
N ARG A 215 22.99 45.39 -4.25
CA ARG A 215 23.00 46.79 -3.79
C ARG A 215 22.68 47.70 -4.98
N ALA A 216 21.69 48.56 -4.83
CA ALA A 216 21.46 49.69 -5.71
C ALA A 216 22.75 50.53 -5.76
N ALA A 217 23.41 50.56 -6.92
CA ALA A 217 24.33 51.62 -7.26
C ALA A 217 23.46 52.78 -7.74
N GLY A 218 23.21 53.71 -6.82
CA GLY A 218 22.60 55.00 -7.12
C GLY A 218 23.51 55.82 -8.03
N GLU A 219 22.86 56.49 -8.96
CA GLU A 219 23.37 57.57 -9.80
C GLU A 219 24.21 58.57 -8.99
N ALA A 220 25.39 58.91 -9.52
CA ALA A 220 26.05 60.16 -9.21
C ALA A 220 26.82 60.63 -10.45
N ALA A 221 26.39 61.80 -10.94
CA ALA A 221 27.02 62.72 -11.90
C ALA A 221 26.99 62.35 -13.40
#